data_AF-A0A261CLN1-F1
#
_entry.id   AF-A0A261CLN1-F1
#
_cell.length_a   1.000
_cell.length_b   1.000
_cell.length_c   1.000
_cell.angle_alpha   90.00
_cell.angle_beta   90.00
_cell.angle_gamma   90.00
#
_symmetry.space_group_name_H-M   'P 1'
#
loop_
_entity.id
_entity.type
_entity.pdbx_description
1 polymer ?
#
loop_
_entity_poly.entity_id
_entity_poly.type
_entity_poly.pdbx_seq_one_letter_code
_entity_poly.pdbx_strand_id
1 'polypeptide(L)'
;MPLLLHQWKVCVPFAQLAPSYEEFCLIKAICVWHVSYYRLSEEGRQVALNQRDRLIRALHYACSLDSDDVGERYGNMIMSLNYIMEQIRNLNCSFVMISFFGILNVDSLMIDVTSFW
;
A
#
# COMPACT_ATOMS: atom_id res chain seq x y z
N MET A 1 23.21 -2.68 0.16
CA MET A 1 22.41 -3.92 0.08
C MET A 1 21.38 -4.18 1.20
N PRO A 2 21.05 -3.30 2.18
CA PRO A 2 19.93 -3.54 3.10
C PRO A 2 18.54 -3.44 2.45
N LEU A 3 18.39 -2.53 1.47
CA LEU A 3 17.11 -2.24 0.80
C LEU A 3 16.56 -3.43 0.01
N LEU A 4 17.43 -4.16 -0.71
CA LEU A 4 17.05 -5.37 -1.45
C LEU A 4 16.53 -6.46 -0.51
N LEU A 5 17.24 -6.72 0.60
CA LEU A 5 16.80 -7.71 1.59
C LEU A 5 15.45 -7.34 2.23
N HIS A 6 15.15 -6.05 2.38
CA HIS A 6 13.88 -5.60 2.95
C HIS A 6 12.71 -5.72 1.98
N GLN A 7 12.94 -5.40 0.69
CA GLN A 7 11.94 -5.60 -0.38
C GLN A 7 11.55 -7.08 -0.52
N TRP A 8 12.51 -8.00 -0.36
CA TRP A 8 12.24 -9.44 -0.46
C TRP A 8 11.33 -9.95 0.65
N LYS A 9 11.35 -9.32 1.83
CA LYS A 9 10.43 -9.66 2.94
C LYS A 9 8.96 -9.33 2.64
N VAL A 10 8.70 -8.52 1.62
CA VAL A 10 7.34 -8.17 1.15
C VAL A 10 6.99 -8.93 -0.11
N CYS A 11 7.89 -8.92 -1.09
CA CYS A 11 7.62 -9.51 -2.40
C CYS A 11 7.40 -11.02 -2.32
N VAL A 12 8.13 -11.74 -1.46
CA VAL A 12 7.97 -13.19 -1.32
C VAL A 12 6.59 -13.58 -0.75
N PRO A 13 6.17 -13.10 0.44
CA PRO A 13 4.86 -13.45 0.97
C PRO A 13 3.72 -12.95 0.09
N PHE A 14 3.85 -11.77 -0.54
CA PHE A 14 2.84 -11.28 -1.46
C PHE A 14 2.75 -12.10 -2.75
N ALA A 15 3.89 -12.56 -3.30
CA ALA A 15 3.90 -13.45 -4.46
C ALA A 15 3.33 -14.83 -4.12
N GLN A 16 3.55 -15.33 -2.91
CA GLN A 16 2.96 -16.60 -2.43
C GLN A 16 1.43 -16.53 -2.32
N LEU A 17 0.87 -15.34 -2.10
CA LEU A 17 -0.58 -15.15 -2.21
C LEU A 17 -1.09 -15.33 -3.64
N ALA A 18 -0.23 -15.23 -4.66
CA ALA A 18 -0.61 -15.35 -6.08
C ALA A 18 -1.91 -14.56 -6.38
N PRO A 19 -1.94 -13.24 -6.16
CA PRO A 19 -3.13 -12.44 -6.42
C PRO A 19 -3.50 -12.49 -7.90
N SER A 20 -4.80 -12.55 -8.19
CA SER A 20 -5.30 -12.28 -9.53
C SER A 20 -5.04 -10.82 -9.91
N TYR A 21 -5.19 -10.52 -11.20
CA TYR A 21 -4.98 -9.15 -11.69
C TYR A 21 -5.92 -8.16 -10.97
N GLU A 22 -7.17 -8.57 -10.77
CA GLU A 22 -8.21 -7.81 -10.08
C GLU A 22 -7.86 -7.57 -8.62
N GLU A 23 -7.49 -8.62 -7.88
CA GLU A 23 -7.06 -8.52 -6.49
C GLU A 23 -5.85 -7.58 -6.35
N PHE A 24 -4.87 -7.70 -7.24
CA PHE A 24 -3.69 -6.84 -7.27
C PHE A 24 -4.03 -5.36 -7.50
N CYS A 25 -4.88 -5.08 -8.50
CA CYS A 25 -5.32 -3.71 -8.79
C CYS A 25 -6.11 -3.09 -7.62
N LEU A 26 -6.96 -3.87 -6.97
CA LEU A 26 -7.76 -3.42 -5.83
C LEU A 26 -6.88 -3.13 -4.62
N ILE A 27 -5.92 -3.99 -4.30
CA ILE A 27 -4.94 -3.75 -3.22
C ILE A 27 -4.15 -2.46 -3.48
N LYS A 28 -3.67 -2.25 -4.72
CA LYS A 28 -2.97 -1.02 -5.09
C LYS A 28 -3.85 0.22 -4.89
N ALA A 29 -5.11 0.16 -5.31
CA ALA A 29 -6.04 1.27 -5.14
C ALA A 29 -6.31 1.56 -3.65
N ILE A 30 -6.48 0.52 -2.82
CA ILE A 30 -6.66 0.65 -1.37
C ILE A 30 -5.46 1.36 -0.73
N CYS A 31 -4.23 0.98 -1.10
CA CYS A 31 -3.02 1.65 -0.62
C CYS A 31 -3.01 3.15 -0.96
N VAL A 32 -3.33 3.51 -2.21
CA VAL A 32 -3.36 4.91 -2.65
C VAL A 32 -4.37 5.73 -1.86
N TRP A 33 -5.59 5.22 -1.70
CA TRP A 33 -6.63 5.92 -0.92
C TRP A 33 -6.30 6.01 0.56
N HIS A 34 -5.68 4.98 1.13
CA HIS A 34 -5.25 4.97 2.52
C HIS A 34 -4.16 6.03 2.77
N VAL A 35 -3.15 6.11 1.90
CA VAL A 35 -2.10 7.14 2.00
C VAL A 35 -2.68 8.53 1.78
N SER A 36 -3.55 8.69 0.78
CA SER A 36 -4.14 9.99 0.43
C SER A 36 -5.04 10.54 1.54
N TYR A 37 -5.69 9.68 2.33
CA TYR A 37 -6.55 10.07 3.45
C TYR A 37 -5.87 11.09 4.39
N TYR A 38 -4.59 10.91 4.69
CA TYR A 38 -3.84 11.80 5.59
C TYR A 38 -3.53 13.18 5.00
N ARG A 39 -3.73 13.37 3.69
CA ARG A 39 -3.48 14.63 2.96
C ARG A 39 -4.74 15.44 2.69
N LEU A 40 -5.91 14.91 3.02
CA LEU A 40 -7.19 15.50 2.65
C LEU A 40 -7.80 16.33 3.78
N SER A 41 -8.62 17.31 3.39
CA SER A 41 -9.51 18.02 4.31
C SER A 41 -10.46 17.04 5.01
N GLU A 42 -11.16 17.48 6.05
CA GLU A 42 -12.15 16.63 6.73
C GLU A 42 -13.23 16.10 5.76
N GLU A 43 -13.74 16.96 4.89
CA GLU A 43 -14.68 16.56 3.83
C GLU A 43 -14.05 15.56 2.85
N GLY A 44 -12.80 15.80 2.42
CA GLY A 44 -12.08 14.88 1.54
C GLY A 44 -11.79 13.53 2.20
N ARG A 45 -11.54 13.51 3.51
CA ARG A 45 -11.37 12.30 4.30
C ARG A 45 -12.64 11.45 4.32
N GLN A 46 -13.82 12.08 4.42
CA GLN A 46 -15.09 11.36 4.33
C GLN A 46 -15.27 10.70 2.95
N VAL A 47 -14.91 11.40 1.87
CA VAL A 47 -14.93 10.82 0.51
C VAL A 47 -13.95 9.67 0.40
N ALA A 48 -12.72 9.82 0.88
CA ALA A 48 -11.69 8.78 0.83
C ALA A 48 -12.11 7.52 1.61
N LEU A 49 -12.73 7.68 2.79
CA LEU A 49 -13.29 6.56 3.55
C LEU A 49 -14.36 5.82 2.73
N ASN A 50 -15.30 6.56 2.15
CA ASN A 50 -16.35 5.97 1.31
C ASN A 50 -15.78 5.22 0.09
N GLN A 51 -14.74 5.76 -0.56
CA GLN A 51 -14.09 5.08 -1.68
C GLN A 51 -13.33 3.83 -1.22
N ARG A 52 -12.61 3.92 -0.11
CA ARG A 52 -11.90 2.77 0.48
C ARG A 52 -12.88 1.66 0.83
N ASP A 53 -14.03 1.98 1.44
CA ASP A 53 -15.04 0.98 1.80
C ASP A 53 -15.64 0.29 0.57
N ARG A 54 -15.78 1.00 -0.55
CA ARG A 54 -16.20 0.40 -1.83
C ARG A 54 -15.14 -0.55 -2.38
N LEU A 55 -13.87 -0.15 -2.33
CA LEU A 55 -12.75 -0.98 -2.79
C LEU A 55 -12.59 -2.24 -1.93
N ILE A 56 -12.78 -2.13 -0.62
CA ILE A 56 -12.75 -3.26 0.31
C ILE A 56 -13.85 -4.27 -0.03
N ARG A 57 -15.07 -3.80 -0.31
CA ARG A 57 -16.17 -4.68 -0.77
C ARG A 57 -15.89 -5.30 -2.13
N ALA A 58 -15.31 -4.54 -3.05
CA ALA A 58 -14.92 -5.04 -4.37
C ALA A 58 -13.83 -6.12 -4.26
N LEU A 59 -12.88 -5.97 -3.33
CA LEU A 59 -11.86 -6.98 -3.05
C LEU A 59 -12.48 -8.26 -2.51
N HIS A 60 -13.40 -8.17 -1.56
CA HIS A 60 -14.15 -9.33 -1.08
C HIS A 60 -14.89 -10.04 -2.21
N TYR A 61 -15.52 -9.30 -3.13
CA TYR A 61 -16.17 -9.87 -4.30
C TYR A 61 -15.16 -10.54 -5.25
N ALA A 62 -14.02 -9.91 -5.52
CA ALA A 62 -12.96 -10.50 -6.35
C ALA A 62 -12.46 -11.82 -5.74
N CYS A 63 -12.22 -11.87 -4.42
CA CYS A 63 -11.83 -13.09 -3.72
C CYS A 63 -12.89 -14.21 -3.83
N SER A 64 -14.18 -13.84 -3.98
CA SER A 64 -15.27 -14.82 -4.13
C SER A 64 -15.37 -15.44 -5.52
N LEU A 65 -14.67 -14.89 -6.52
CA LEU A 65 -14.65 -15.43 -7.89
C LEU A 65 -13.63 -16.56 -8.04
N ASP A 66 -12.53 -16.50 -7.30
CA ASP A 66 -11.37 -17.39 -7.47
C ASP A 66 -11.22 -18.45 -6.36
N SER A 67 -11.97 -18.37 -5.25
CA SER A 67 -11.80 -19.25 -4.09
C SER A 67 -13.13 -19.73 -3.51
N ASP A 68 -13.20 -21.04 -3.22
CA ASP A 68 -14.31 -21.64 -2.45
C ASP A 68 -14.25 -21.20 -0.96
N ASP A 69 -13.05 -20.92 -0.44
CA ASP A 69 -12.87 -20.29 0.88
C ASP A 69 -12.57 -18.79 0.72
N VAL A 70 -13.65 -18.02 0.58
CA VAL A 70 -13.60 -16.57 0.42
C VAL A 70 -13.02 -15.89 1.67
N GLY A 71 -13.34 -16.43 2.85
CA GLY A 71 -12.97 -15.85 4.14
C GLY A 71 -11.47 -15.88 4.37
N GLU A 72 -10.85 -17.04 4.14
CA GLU A 72 -9.40 -17.20 4.24
C GLU A 72 -8.68 -16.34 3.20
N ARG A 73 -9.11 -16.39 1.93
CA ARG A 73 -8.49 -15.63 0.83
C ARG A 73 -8.53 -14.13 1.11
N TYR A 74 -9.70 -13.60 1.43
CA TYR A 74 -9.89 -12.18 1.74
C TYR A 74 -9.11 -11.77 2.99
N GLY A 75 -9.12 -12.57 4.05
CA GLY A 75 -8.33 -12.32 5.26
C GLY A 75 -6.84 -12.20 4.96
N ASN A 76 -6.29 -13.15 4.20
CA ASN A 76 -4.89 -13.15 3.77
C ASN A 76 -4.55 -11.92 2.91
N MET A 77 -5.45 -11.51 2.01
CA MET A 77 -5.28 -10.29 1.20
C MET A 77 -5.30 -9.02 2.04
N ILE A 78 -6.22 -8.89 3.01
CA ILE A 78 -6.26 -7.73 3.89
C ILE A 78 -5.03 -7.66 4.79
N MET A 79 -4.57 -8.80 5.32
CA MET A 79 -3.35 -8.87 6.12
C MET A 79 -2.11 -8.45 5.32
N SER A 80 -2.13 -8.64 3.99
CA SER A 80 -1.04 -8.18 3.13
C SER A 80 -0.80 -6.68 3.17
N LEU A 81 -1.87 -5.90 3.37
CA LEU A 81 -1.78 -4.45 3.45
C LEU A 81 -0.91 -4.00 4.63
N ASN A 82 -0.89 -4.73 5.75
CA ASN A 82 -0.12 -4.35 6.94
C ASN A 82 1.38 -4.26 6.62
N TYR A 83 1.94 -5.32 6.04
CA TYR A 83 3.37 -5.33 5.71
C TYR A 83 3.70 -4.43 4.52
N ILE A 84 2.78 -4.23 3.57
CA ILE A 84 2.98 -3.26 2.46
C ILE A 84 3.06 -1.84 3.01
N MET A 85 2.14 -1.45 3.89
CA MET A 85 2.07 -0.10 4.46
C MET A 85 3.25 0.20 5.39
N GLU A 86 3.69 -0.78 6.19
CA GLU A 86 4.91 -0.65 6.99
C GLU A 86 6.13 -0.31 6.12
N GLN A 87 6.22 -0.92 4.94
CA GLN A 87 7.38 -0.80 4.06
C GLN A 87 7.35 0.50 3.27
N ILE A 88 6.16 0.96 2.86
CA ILE A 88 5.96 2.32 2.35
C ILE A 88 6.45 3.34 3.38
N ARG A 89 6.06 3.20 4.66
CA ARG A 89 6.51 4.10 5.73
C ARG A 89 8.03 4.09 5.89
N ASN A 90 8.64 2.91 5.97
CA ASN A 90 10.09 2.77 6.14
C ASN A 90 10.87 3.38 4.96
N LEU A 91 10.36 3.21 3.73
CA LEU A 91 10.93 3.83 2.55
C LEU A 91 10.85 5.36 2.62
N ASN A 92 9.69 5.92 2.96
CA ASN A 92 9.50 7.37 3.05
C ASN A 92 10.43 7.98 4.11
N CYS A 93 10.51 7.39 5.31
CA CYS A 93 11.45 7.85 6.35
C CYS A 93 12.90 7.81 5.88
N SER A 94 13.28 6.77 5.13
CA SER A 94 14.63 6.65 4.57
C SER A 94 14.92 7.73 3.53
N PHE A 95 13.97 8.04 2.64
CA PHE A 95 14.11 9.10 1.65
C PHE A 95 14.21 10.49 2.29
N VAL A 96 13.41 10.77 3.31
CA VAL A 96 13.50 12.02 4.08
C VAL A 96 14.89 12.17 4.70
N MET A 97 15.43 11.11 5.31
CA MET A 97 16.77 11.13 5.91
C MET A 97 17.87 11.34 4.85
N ILE A 98 17.80 10.63 3.72
CA ILE A 98 18.76 10.79 2.61
C ILE A 98 18.75 12.22 2.08
N SER A 99 17.56 12.80 1.91
CA SER A 99 17.40 14.18 1.46
C SER A 99 17.93 15.17 2.50
N PHE A 100 17.63 14.97 3.78
CA PHE A 100 18.05 15.88 4.86
C PHE A 100 19.57 15.94 4.99
N PHE A 101 20.25 14.79 4.93
CA PHE A 101 21.71 14.73 5.02
C PHE A 101 22.43 15.01 3.68
N GLY A 102 21.68 15.26 2.60
CA GLY A 102 22.26 15.52 1.27
C GLY A 102 23.08 14.35 0.74
N ILE A 103 22.74 13.11 1.12
CA ILE A 103 23.53 11.91 0.76
C ILE A 103 23.41 11.61 -0.74
N LEU A 104 22.26 11.91 -1.33
CA LEU A 104 21.96 11.67 -2.73
C LEU A 104 21.12 12.84 -3.26
N ASN A 105 21.35 13.26 -4.51
CA ASN A 105 20.49 14.24 -5.18
C ASN A 105 19.13 13.59 -5.45
N VAL A 106 18.22 13.71 -4.50
CA VAL A 106 16.83 13.29 -4.65
C VAL A 106 16.11 14.36 -5.47
N ASP A 107 15.40 13.93 -6.51
CA ASP A 107 14.60 14.83 -7.34
C ASP A 107 13.56 15.59 -6.48
N SER A 108 13.32 16.86 -6.79
CA SER A 108 12.37 17.71 -6.04
C SER A 108 10.97 17.10 -5.97
N LEU A 109 10.52 16.42 -7.03
CA LEU A 109 9.22 15.73 -7.03
C LEU A 109 9.19 14.58 -6.03
N MET A 110 10.28 13.83 -5.92
CA MET A 110 10.39 12.73 -4.95
C MET A 110 10.36 13.25 -3.52
N ILE A 111 11.00 14.38 -3.25
CA ILE A 111 10.93 15.06 -1.95
C ILE A 111 9.50 15.49 -1.67
N ASP A 112 8.82 16.13 -2.63
CA ASP A 112 7.42 16.57 -2.48
C ASP A 112 6.44 15.41 -2.26
N VAL A 113 6.74 14.21 -2.78
CA VAL A 113 5.91 13.02 -2.59
C VAL A 113 6.20 12.32 -1.25
N THR A 114 7.45 12.35 -0.77
CA THR A 114 7.89 11.58 0.41
C THR A 114 7.96 12.37 1.72
N SER A 115 8.02 13.70 1.67
CA SER A 115 8.22 14.58 2.84
C SER A 115 6.96 14.90 3.66
N PHE A 116 5.77 14.50 3.20
CA PHE A 116 4.48 14.83 3.84
C PHE A 116 3.97 13.76 4.83
N TRP A 117 4.87 13.05 5.51
CA TRP A 117 4.56 12.03 6.52
C TRP A 117 5.00 12.43 7.93
#